data_AF-A0A923TZF0-F1
#
_entry.id   AF-A0A923TZF0-F1
#
_cell.length_a   1.000
_cell.length_b   1.000
_cell.length_c   1.000
_cell.angle_alpha   90.00
_cell.angle_beta   90.00
_cell.angle_gamma   90.00
#
_symmetry.space_group_name_H-M   'P 1'
#
loop_
_entity.id
_entity.type
_entity.pdbx_description
1 polymer ?
#
loop_
_entity_poly.entity_id
_entity_poly.type
_entity_poly.pdbx_seq_one_letter_code
_entity_poly.pdbx_strand_id
1 'polypeptide(L)'
;MEHDDTIDTENYSELARKILPLYLGSGLTHKEIALRLKRSPRTIANLIAIHGMSKHKARREAAVHRREADRILERQEQRLRGSSIFGNAPVNWKPNFVLHAGQQSVLDAIEANFASPTPASIVTIVAARGFGKTIFAGSLLIDFLMNTPNGKVLWVAPHYSSALALVDELFKGVDDDSGERFLDDEDEYGNRVWEVVQGKSGLQIRWSNGATVSIRSAENPESLVSRGYDRIFMDEAALIGDSTVFHQRILGTARKKGSKIFLVSTPRGRNWFRDLYLKGQDDAERNYLSFHRTYRDNPRYSNLLIDLMAGMPDWIRRQEYEGEFLDDGTGVFTGLDSCIKGDEISFPHANQEWAPPIANVAKRTFVVGLDLAKQVDFTVMIALDASSGECVYYRRVNKVPYLEILPDAARLCERLNHATLIYDATGVGSGLSELVDRLGISTRPFVFTNSSKQELINKLAVSIERNEIILPNIQTVRKELSSFTYGVSRTGKIVFESGAGIHDDIVMALALANFERIDGGLLEVRSFDAICGFNFGHIEPRSFREWMDQDND
;
A
#
# COMPACT_ATOMS: atom_id res chain seq x y z
N MET A 1 -34.85 41.77 31.59
CA MET A 1 -35.35 42.97 32.29
C MET A 1 -36.64 43.39 31.60
N GLU A 2 -37.61 43.76 32.42
CA GLU A 2 -39.05 43.89 32.14
C GLU A 2 -39.45 45.16 31.36
N HIS A 3 -40.70 45.11 30.86
CA HIS A 3 -41.59 46.18 30.37
C HIS A 3 -41.26 46.79 29.00
N ASP A 4 -42.19 46.83 28.04
CA ASP A 4 -43.54 47.39 28.18
C ASP A 4 -44.63 46.58 27.44
N ASP A 5 -45.71 46.27 28.16
CA ASP A 5 -46.93 45.58 27.71
C ASP A 5 -48.00 46.65 27.49
N THR A 6 -48.07 47.20 26.28
CA THR A 6 -49.28 47.82 25.76
C THR A 6 -49.47 47.36 24.31
N ILE A 7 -50.25 46.29 24.12
CA ILE A 7 -50.71 45.91 22.78
C ILE A 7 -52.18 46.30 22.69
N ASP A 8 -52.39 47.34 21.88
CA ASP A 8 -53.66 47.82 21.34
C ASP A 8 -54.61 46.67 20.98
N THR A 9 -55.86 46.79 21.41
CA THR A 9 -56.92 45.79 21.18
C THR A 9 -57.22 45.57 19.69
N GLU A 10 -56.79 46.45 18.80
CA GLU A 10 -56.93 46.29 17.34
C GLU A 10 -56.00 45.22 16.72
N ASN A 11 -54.98 44.72 17.45
CA ASN A 11 -54.01 43.75 16.89
C ASN A 11 -54.34 42.27 17.18
N TYR A 12 -55.42 41.97 17.93
CA TYR A 12 -55.73 40.61 18.38
C TYR A 12 -56.27 39.71 17.26
N SER A 13 -57.14 40.24 16.40
CA SER A 13 -57.82 39.48 15.35
C SER A 13 -56.86 39.07 14.22
N GLU A 14 -55.87 39.91 13.90
CA GLU A 14 -54.89 39.63 12.86
C GLU A 14 -53.84 38.60 13.35
N LEU A 15 -53.43 38.70 14.61
CA LEU A 15 -52.50 37.76 15.22
C LEU A 15 -53.14 36.37 15.40
N ALA A 16 -54.42 36.31 15.77
CA ALA A 16 -55.17 35.05 15.87
C ALA A 16 -55.27 34.31 14.53
N ARG A 17 -55.48 35.04 13.42
CA ARG A 17 -55.49 34.46 12.06
C ARG A 17 -54.15 33.85 11.63
N LYS A 18 -53.03 34.41 12.10
CA LYS A 18 -51.68 33.86 11.82
C LYS A 18 -51.32 32.67 12.71
N ILE A 19 -51.86 32.60 13.93
CA ILE A 19 -51.56 31.54 14.90
C ILE A 19 -52.37 30.26 14.65
N LEU A 20 -53.67 30.37 14.34
CA LEU A 20 -54.56 29.22 14.22
C LEU A 20 -54.10 28.14 13.21
N PRO A 21 -53.62 28.50 11.99
CA PRO A 21 -53.15 27.52 11.01
C PRO A 21 -51.87 26.80 11.46
N LEU A 22 -50.96 27.51 12.13
CA LEU A 22 -49.73 26.92 12.68
C LEU A 22 -50.06 25.95 13.82
N TYR A 23 -51.00 26.32 14.69
CA TYR A 23 -51.38 25.50 15.83
C TYR A 23 -52.17 24.24 15.43
N LEU A 24 -53.06 24.35 14.44
CA LEU A 24 -53.92 23.25 14.00
C LEU A 24 -53.27 22.32 12.97
N GLY A 25 -52.27 22.80 12.21
CA GLY A 25 -51.67 22.04 11.11
C GLY A 25 -50.26 21.47 11.34
N SER A 26 -49.51 21.95 12.34
CA SER A 26 -48.05 21.68 12.40
C SER A 26 -47.50 21.06 13.69
N GLY A 27 -48.34 20.83 14.72
CA GLY A 27 -47.94 20.09 15.93
C GLY A 27 -46.89 20.77 16.82
N LEU A 28 -46.57 22.05 16.58
CA LEU A 28 -45.57 22.83 17.33
C LEU A 28 -46.00 23.13 18.77
N THR A 29 -45.03 23.21 19.69
CA THR A 29 -45.28 23.57 21.09
C THR A 29 -45.44 25.09 21.27
N HIS A 30 -46.10 25.52 22.36
CA HIS A 30 -46.30 26.95 22.67
C HIS A 30 -45.01 27.77 22.70
N LYS A 31 -43.90 27.16 23.13
CA LYS A 31 -42.60 27.84 23.27
C LYS A 31 -41.95 28.10 21.90
N GLU A 32 -42.13 27.19 20.95
CA GLU A 32 -41.60 27.30 19.58
C GLU A 32 -42.38 28.33 18.76
N ILE A 33 -43.72 28.38 18.94
CA ILE A 33 -44.57 29.38 18.29
C ILE A 33 -44.25 30.79 18.84
N ALA A 34 -44.03 30.91 20.15
CA ALA A 34 -43.60 32.15 20.79
C ALA A 34 -42.27 32.66 20.24
N LEU A 35 -41.31 31.75 19.99
CA LEU A 35 -40.00 32.09 19.43
C LEU A 35 -40.11 32.61 17.99
N ARG A 36 -40.89 31.92 17.13
CA ARG A 36 -41.06 32.30 15.72
C ARG A 36 -41.78 33.63 15.54
N LEU A 37 -42.75 33.92 16.40
CA LEU A 37 -43.49 35.17 16.36
C LEU A 37 -42.84 36.28 17.18
N LYS A 38 -41.68 36.02 17.82
CA LYS A 38 -40.96 36.94 18.71
C LYS A 38 -41.87 37.54 19.79
N ARG A 39 -42.72 36.72 20.42
CA ARG A 39 -43.64 37.12 21.51
C ARG A 39 -43.42 36.28 22.76
N SER A 40 -43.92 36.74 23.90
CA SER A 40 -43.77 35.99 25.15
C SER A 40 -44.62 34.71 25.13
N PRO A 41 -44.13 33.59 25.71
CA PRO A 41 -44.92 32.36 25.84
C PRO A 41 -46.23 32.54 26.61
N ARG A 42 -46.30 33.51 27.53
CA ARG A 42 -47.53 33.87 28.28
C ARG A 42 -48.60 34.48 27.38
N THR A 43 -48.20 35.35 26.45
CA THR A 43 -49.12 35.99 25.49
C THR A 43 -49.79 34.95 24.58
N ILE A 44 -49.03 33.96 24.11
CA ILE A 44 -49.55 32.87 23.27
C ILE A 44 -50.53 31.96 24.04
N ALA A 45 -50.24 31.68 25.32
CA ALA A 45 -51.11 30.85 26.15
C ALA A 45 -52.48 31.50 26.43
N ASN A 46 -52.52 32.82 26.64
CA ASN A 46 -53.76 33.57 26.86
C ASN A 46 -54.64 33.64 25.60
N LEU A 47 -54.03 33.80 24.41
CA LEU A 47 -54.73 33.82 23.12
C LEU A 47 -55.45 32.50 22.80
N ILE A 48 -54.85 31.37 23.17
CA ILE A 48 -55.42 30.03 22.93
C ILE A 48 -56.53 29.71 23.96
N ALA A 49 -56.41 30.21 25.20
CA ALA A 49 -57.45 30.05 26.22
C ALA A 49 -58.78 30.72 25.81
N ILE A 50 -58.73 31.80 25.03
CA ILE A 50 -59.90 32.51 24.50
C ILE A 50 -60.68 31.68 23.45
N HIS A 51 -60.08 30.66 22.83
CA HIS A 51 -60.69 29.83 21.78
C HIS A 51 -61.20 28.44 22.25
N GLY A 52 -61.30 28.20 23.55
CA GLY A 52 -62.24 27.19 24.09
C GLY A 52 -61.94 25.70 23.87
N MET A 53 -60.68 25.26 23.72
CA MET A 53 -60.34 23.83 23.72
C MET A 53 -59.75 23.38 25.06
N SER A 54 -60.39 22.41 25.73
CA SER A 54 -59.89 21.88 27.01
C SER A 54 -58.61 21.06 26.81
N LYS A 55 -57.59 21.34 27.64
CA LYS A 55 -56.26 20.67 27.65
C LYS A 55 -56.34 19.14 27.67
N HIS A 56 -57.44 18.57 28.17
CA HIS A 56 -57.61 17.13 28.30
C HIS A 56 -58.02 16.45 26.99
N LYS A 57 -58.76 17.13 26.10
CA LYS A 57 -59.18 16.57 24.80
C LYS A 57 -58.03 16.58 23.80
N ALA A 58 -57.27 17.68 23.74
CA ALA A 58 -56.10 17.83 22.88
C ALA A 58 -54.99 16.80 23.18
N ARG A 59 -54.76 16.48 24.47
CA ARG A 59 -53.78 15.45 24.86
C ARG A 59 -54.20 14.04 24.47
N ARG A 60 -55.50 13.76 24.45
CA ARG A 60 -56.04 12.43 24.14
C ARG A 60 -56.05 12.17 22.62
N GLU A 61 -56.41 13.16 21.82
CA GLU A 61 -56.31 13.10 20.35
C GLU A 61 -54.85 13.08 19.88
N ALA A 62 -53.96 13.88 20.48
CA ALA A 62 -52.53 13.85 20.16
C ALA A 62 -51.87 12.49 20.44
N ALA A 63 -52.30 11.76 21.48
CA ALA A 63 -51.78 10.43 21.78
C ALA A 63 -52.26 9.36 20.80
N VAL A 64 -53.49 9.49 20.27
CA VAL A 64 -54.05 8.61 19.23
C VAL A 64 -53.37 8.88 17.89
N HIS A 65 -53.23 10.15 17.50
CA HIS A 65 -52.53 10.53 16.28
C HIS A 65 -51.03 10.22 16.33
N ARG A 66 -50.39 10.29 17.49
CA ARG A 66 -48.98 9.87 17.64
C ARG A 66 -48.81 8.36 17.43
N ARG A 67 -49.71 7.52 17.96
CA ARG A 67 -49.70 6.07 17.69
C ARG A 67 -50.06 5.71 16.24
N GLU A 68 -50.95 6.46 15.61
CA GLU A 68 -51.28 6.31 14.19
C GLU A 68 -50.09 6.73 13.31
N ALA A 69 -49.44 7.85 13.65
CA ALA A 69 -48.23 8.34 12.98
C ALA A 69 -47.06 7.38 13.16
N ASP A 70 -46.86 6.83 14.36
CA ASP A 70 -45.83 5.83 14.63
C ASP A 70 -46.08 4.56 13.81
N ARG A 71 -47.35 4.09 13.68
CA ARG A 71 -47.71 2.96 12.80
C ARG A 71 -47.57 3.27 11.31
N ILE A 72 -47.82 4.51 10.89
CA ILE A 72 -47.60 4.95 9.51
C ILE A 72 -46.10 5.06 9.22
N LEU A 73 -45.30 5.54 10.18
CA LEU A 73 -43.84 5.53 10.10
C LEU A 73 -43.31 4.10 10.05
N GLU A 74 -43.82 3.19 10.89
CA GLU A 74 -43.41 1.78 10.90
C GLU A 74 -43.78 1.08 9.58
N ARG A 75 -44.94 1.42 8.99
CA ARG A 75 -45.35 0.96 7.65
C ARG A 75 -44.58 1.63 6.52
N GLN A 76 -44.14 2.88 6.66
CA GLN A 76 -43.28 3.57 5.71
C GLN A 76 -41.84 3.04 5.79
N GLU A 77 -41.30 2.80 6.97
CA GLU A 77 -40.02 2.13 7.20
C GLU A 77 -40.05 0.68 6.69
N GLN A 78 -41.15 -0.06 6.88
CA GLN A 78 -41.33 -1.38 6.28
C GLN A 78 -41.50 -1.34 4.75
N ARG A 79 -42.10 -0.28 4.18
CA ARG A 79 -42.15 -0.04 2.72
C ARG A 79 -40.79 0.37 2.15
N LEU A 80 -40.00 1.14 2.90
CA LEU A 80 -38.62 1.55 2.59
C LEU A 80 -37.63 0.40 2.72
N ARG A 81 -37.90 -0.61 3.56
CA ARG A 81 -37.13 -1.86 3.59
C ARG A 81 -37.43 -2.80 2.42
N GLY A 82 -38.47 -2.52 1.62
CA GLY A 82 -38.96 -3.40 0.55
C GLY A 82 -38.86 -2.85 -0.88
N SER A 83 -38.43 -1.60 -1.08
CA SER A 83 -38.41 -0.93 -2.39
C SER A 83 -37.15 -0.08 -2.48
N SER A 84 -36.38 -0.20 -3.58
CA SER A 84 -35.12 0.49 -3.88
C SER A 84 -34.81 1.73 -3.02
N ILE A 85 -33.75 1.66 -2.22
CA ILE A 85 -33.16 2.75 -1.41
C ILE A 85 -32.63 3.93 -2.23
N PHE A 86 -32.56 3.80 -3.55
CA PHE A 86 -32.14 4.86 -4.45
C PHE A 86 -33.39 5.59 -4.93
N GLY A 87 -33.51 6.87 -4.57
CA GLY A 87 -34.65 7.71 -4.94
C GLY A 87 -34.89 7.74 -6.46
N ASN A 88 -36.12 8.07 -6.87
CA ASN A 88 -36.55 8.03 -8.28
C ASN A 88 -36.06 9.22 -9.13
N ALA A 89 -35.14 10.05 -8.64
CA ALA A 89 -34.66 11.23 -9.36
C ALA A 89 -33.36 10.91 -10.13
N PRO A 90 -33.15 11.53 -11.32
CA PRO A 90 -31.86 11.44 -11.99
C PRO A 90 -30.78 12.07 -11.12
N VAL A 91 -29.75 11.29 -10.82
CA VAL A 91 -28.66 11.67 -9.93
C VAL A 91 -27.70 12.60 -10.67
N ASN A 92 -27.61 13.86 -10.26
CA ASN A 92 -26.57 14.79 -10.71
C ASN A 92 -25.35 14.62 -9.79
N TRP A 93 -24.40 13.79 -10.21
CA TRP A 93 -23.24 13.39 -9.40
C TRP A 93 -22.00 13.27 -10.27
N LYS A 94 -20.85 13.69 -9.73
CA LYS A 94 -19.56 13.60 -10.39
C LYS A 94 -18.47 13.18 -9.39
N PRO A 95 -17.44 12.45 -9.84
CA PRO A 95 -16.30 12.13 -8.99
C PRO A 95 -15.47 13.40 -8.68
N ASN A 96 -14.95 13.48 -7.47
CA ASN A 96 -14.03 14.55 -7.00
C ASN A 96 -12.57 14.10 -7.09
N PHE A 97 -12.19 13.44 -8.19
CA PHE A 97 -10.78 13.15 -8.46
C PHE A 97 -10.42 13.54 -9.89
N VAL A 98 -9.18 13.99 -10.08
CA VAL A 98 -8.69 14.52 -11.36
C VAL A 98 -7.56 13.66 -11.86
N LEU A 99 -7.72 13.11 -13.06
CA LEU A 99 -6.66 12.39 -13.75
C LEU A 99 -5.54 13.36 -14.14
N HIS A 100 -4.29 12.96 -13.93
CA HIS A 100 -3.16 13.73 -14.44
C HIS A 100 -2.95 13.50 -15.95
N ALA A 101 -2.14 14.33 -16.60
CA ALA A 101 -1.96 14.31 -18.05
C ALA A 101 -1.58 12.92 -18.63
N GLY A 102 -0.65 12.20 -17.99
CA GLY A 102 -0.28 10.84 -18.40
C GLY A 102 -1.40 9.81 -18.30
N GLN A 103 -2.30 9.95 -17.32
CA GLN A 103 -3.51 9.14 -17.21
C GLN A 103 -4.53 9.53 -18.29
N GLN A 104 -4.80 10.82 -18.45
CA GLN A 104 -5.75 11.33 -19.45
C GLN A 104 -5.38 10.87 -20.86
N SER A 105 -4.09 10.91 -21.22
CA SER A 105 -3.59 10.40 -22.49
C SER A 105 -3.95 8.92 -22.75
N VAL A 106 -3.94 8.08 -21.71
CA VAL A 106 -4.31 6.66 -21.84
C VAL A 106 -5.82 6.52 -21.98
N LEU A 107 -6.59 7.29 -21.21
CA LEU A 107 -8.05 7.30 -21.28
C LEU A 107 -8.53 7.70 -22.69
N ASP A 108 -8.02 8.80 -23.22
CA ASP A 108 -8.38 9.31 -24.55
C ASP A 108 -8.08 8.27 -25.65
N ALA A 109 -6.94 7.57 -25.54
CA ALA A 109 -6.56 6.52 -26.49
C ALA A 109 -7.48 5.28 -26.40
N ILE A 110 -7.91 4.90 -25.19
CA ILE A 110 -8.88 3.82 -24.99
C ILE A 110 -10.23 4.21 -25.58
N GLU A 111 -10.72 5.42 -25.31
CA GLU A 111 -11.99 5.93 -25.84
C GLU A 111 -11.97 5.99 -27.37
N ALA A 112 -10.88 6.50 -27.96
CA ALA A 112 -10.70 6.53 -29.42
C ALA A 112 -10.71 5.11 -30.02
N ASN A 113 -10.05 4.14 -29.37
CA ASN A 113 -10.09 2.75 -29.81
C ASN A 113 -11.50 2.15 -29.70
N PHE A 114 -12.23 2.46 -28.61
CA PHE A 114 -13.58 1.94 -28.38
C PHE A 114 -14.63 2.54 -29.31
N ALA A 115 -14.39 3.74 -29.83
CA ALA A 115 -15.18 4.36 -30.89
C ALA A 115 -14.89 3.78 -32.29
N SER A 116 -13.81 3.01 -32.46
CA SER A 116 -13.44 2.42 -33.76
C SER A 116 -14.39 1.27 -34.17
N PRO A 117 -14.47 0.92 -35.47
CA PRO A 117 -15.34 -0.16 -35.95
C PRO A 117 -14.98 -1.55 -35.41
N THR A 118 -13.72 -1.77 -35.05
CA THR A 118 -13.20 -3.04 -34.51
C THR A 118 -12.45 -2.77 -33.20
N PRO A 119 -13.18 -2.47 -32.12
CA PRO A 119 -12.57 -2.04 -30.87
C PRO A 119 -11.97 -3.23 -30.11
N ALA A 120 -10.78 -3.04 -29.53
CA ALA A 120 -10.09 -4.08 -28.76
C ALA A 120 -10.94 -4.53 -27.56
N SER A 121 -10.94 -5.82 -27.26
CA SER A 121 -11.68 -6.41 -26.14
C SER A 121 -10.84 -6.55 -24.87
N ILE A 122 -9.52 -6.63 -25.01
CA ILE A 122 -8.58 -6.79 -23.90
C ILE A 122 -7.62 -5.61 -23.92
N VAL A 123 -7.58 -4.86 -22.82
CA VAL A 123 -6.70 -3.70 -22.65
C VAL A 123 -5.71 -4.00 -21.54
N THR A 124 -4.43 -3.97 -21.86
CA THR A 124 -3.35 -4.17 -20.88
C THR A 124 -2.65 -2.85 -20.59
N ILE A 125 -2.47 -2.55 -19.31
CA ILE A 125 -1.84 -1.32 -18.85
C ILE A 125 -0.70 -1.72 -17.93
N VAL A 126 0.51 -1.60 -18.47
CA VAL A 126 1.75 -1.76 -17.74
C VAL A 126 2.11 -0.39 -17.19
N ALA A 127 2.02 -0.23 -15.87
CA ALA A 127 2.23 1.06 -15.24
C ALA A 127 3.07 0.95 -13.97
N ALA A 128 4.06 1.83 -13.86
CA ALA A 128 4.95 1.97 -12.72
C ALA A 128 4.22 2.21 -11.38
N ARG A 129 4.92 1.95 -10.27
CA ARG A 129 4.47 2.39 -8.95
C ARG A 129 4.33 3.90 -8.89
N GLY A 130 3.27 4.38 -8.26
CA GLY A 130 2.95 5.81 -8.15
C GLY A 130 2.40 6.47 -9.42
N PHE A 131 2.08 5.71 -10.48
CA PHE A 131 1.26 6.20 -11.61
C PHE A 131 -0.24 6.40 -11.24
N GLY A 132 -0.69 5.95 -10.07
CA GLY A 132 -2.11 6.02 -9.68
C GLY A 132 -2.99 5.00 -10.41
N LYS A 133 -2.50 3.75 -10.56
CA LYS A 133 -3.18 2.65 -11.26
C LYS A 133 -4.63 2.45 -10.81
N THR A 134 -4.88 2.39 -9.50
CA THR A 134 -6.21 2.17 -8.92
C THR A 134 -7.17 3.31 -9.28
N ILE A 135 -6.71 4.57 -9.18
CA ILE A 135 -7.50 5.75 -9.55
C ILE A 135 -7.82 5.74 -11.05
N PHE A 136 -6.83 5.41 -11.89
CA PHE A 136 -7.03 5.31 -13.34
C PHE A 136 -8.02 4.19 -13.73
N ALA A 137 -7.86 2.98 -13.17
CA ALA A 137 -8.83 1.91 -13.39
C ALA A 137 -10.22 2.28 -12.83
N GLY A 138 -10.24 3.03 -11.73
CA GLY A 138 -11.41 3.66 -11.15
C GLY A 138 -12.14 4.60 -12.09
N SER A 139 -11.45 5.46 -12.84
CA SER A 139 -12.11 6.38 -13.78
C SER A 139 -12.87 5.64 -14.88
N LEU A 140 -12.23 4.62 -15.49
CA LEU A 140 -12.85 3.74 -16.48
C LEU A 140 -14.05 2.98 -15.91
N LEU A 141 -13.97 2.58 -14.64
CA LEU A 141 -15.04 1.92 -13.93
C LEU A 141 -16.22 2.87 -13.70
N ILE A 142 -15.97 4.06 -13.14
CA ILE A 142 -17.00 5.02 -12.74
C ILE A 142 -17.74 5.57 -13.96
N ASP A 143 -17.03 5.91 -15.04
CA ASP A 143 -17.67 6.34 -16.30
C ASP A 143 -18.64 5.26 -16.82
N PHE A 144 -18.21 4.00 -16.83
CA PHE A 144 -19.07 2.89 -17.23
C PHE A 144 -20.30 2.74 -16.32
N LEU A 145 -20.12 2.83 -15.01
CA LEU A 145 -21.20 2.68 -14.02
C LEU A 145 -22.24 3.79 -14.15
N MET A 146 -21.83 5.03 -14.38
CA MET A 146 -22.76 6.16 -14.56
C MET A 146 -23.58 6.04 -15.85
N ASN A 147 -22.93 5.62 -16.94
CA ASN A 147 -23.53 5.62 -18.27
C ASN A 147 -24.25 4.31 -18.65
N THR A 148 -24.11 3.24 -17.85
CA THR A 148 -24.69 1.92 -18.18
C THR A 148 -25.61 1.40 -17.07
N PRO A 149 -26.93 1.71 -17.13
CA PRO A 149 -27.90 1.18 -16.19
C PRO A 149 -27.89 -0.34 -16.14
N ASN A 150 -27.95 -0.91 -14.93
CA ASN A 150 -27.84 -2.36 -14.68
C ASN A 150 -26.56 -3.03 -15.19
N GLY A 151 -25.51 -2.23 -15.49
CA GLY A 151 -24.19 -2.73 -15.87
C GLY A 151 -23.59 -3.63 -14.79
N LYS A 152 -22.88 -4.67 -15.20
CA LYS A 152 -22.24 -5.63 -14.30
C LYS A 152 -20.74 -5.59 -14.50
N VAL A 153 -20.02 -5.28 -13.43
CA VAL A 153 -18.57 -5.24 -13.41
C VAL A 153 -18.01 -6.27 -12.45
N LEU A 154 -16.91 -6.90 -12.84
CA LEU A 154 -16.10 -7.74 -11.97
C LEU A 154 -14.77 -7.04 -11.71
N TRP A 155 -14.42 -6.86 -10.44
CA TRP A 155 -13.09 -6.42 -10.00
C TRP A 155 -12.37 -7.59 -9.34
N VAL A 156 -11.19 -7.91 -9.84
CA VAL A 156 -10.35 -9.02 -9.37
C VAL A 156 -8.99 -8.48 -9.01
N ALA A 157 -8.48 -8.89 -7.85
CA ALA A 157 -7.08 -8.71 -7.49
C ALA A 157 -6.47 -10.06 -7.10
N PRO A 158 -5.14 -10.17 -6.93
CA PRO A 158 -4.47 -11.42 -6.59
C PRO A 158 -4.95 -11.95 -5.24
N HIS A 159 -5.05 -11.06 -4.24
CA HIS A 159 -5.50 -11.34 -2.89
C HIS A 159 -6.79 -10.58 -2.57
N TYR A 160 -7.63 -11.11 -1.68
CA TYR A 160 -8.89 -10.44 -1.33
C TYR A 160 -8.66 -9.09 -0.63
N SER A 161 -7.61 -8.98 0.18
CA SER A 161 -7.20 -7.72 0.80
C SER A 161 -6.84 -6.66 -0.23
N SER A 162 -6.10 -7.02 -1.29
CA SER A 162 -5.78 -6.11 -2.40
C SER A 162 -7.06 -5.70 -3.16
N ALA A 163 -8.02 -6.61 -3.31
CA ALA A 163 -9.27 -6.30 -3.98
C ALA A 163 -10.12 -5.26 -3.21
N LEU A 164 -10.00 -5.23 -1.87
CA LEU A 164 -10.68 -4.24 -1.03
C LEU A 164 -10.06 -2.84 -1.12
N ALA A 165 -8.82 -2.70 -1.62
CA ALA A 165 -8.20 -1.40 -1.85
C ALA A 165 -9.06 -0.52 -2.77
N LEU A 166 -9.76 -1.09 -3.77
CA LEU A 166 -10.74 -0.36 -4.56
C LEU A 166 -11.79 0.33 -3.67
N VAL A 167 -12.33 -0.38 -2.68
CA VAL A 167 -13.38 0.16 -1.81
C VAL A 167 -12.82 1.20 -0.86
N ASP A 168 -11.71 0.87 -0.20
CA ASP A 168 -11.20 1.68 0.89
C ASP A 168 -10.42 2.91 0.37
N GLU A 169 -9.70 2.79 -0.75
CA GLU A 169 -8.89 3.88 -1.32
C GLU A 169 -9.65 4.72 -2.36
N LEU A 170 -10.61 4.17 -3.11
CA LEU A 170 -11.36 4.94 -4.12
C LEU A 170 -12.77 5.29 -3.67
N PHE A 171 -13.59 4.31 -3.27
CA PHE A 171 -14.99 4.59 -2.90
C PHE A 171 -15.13 5.28 -1.55
N LYS A 172 -14.34 4.89 -0.55
CA LYS A 172 -14.32 5.53 0.77
C LYS A 172 -13.15 6.48 0.94
N GLY A 173 -12.25 6.53 -0.04
CA GLY A 173 -11.05 7.35 0.00
C GLY A 173 -11.37 8.84 0.00
N VAL A 174 -10.46 9.58 0.59
CA VAL A 174 -10.50 11.03 0.72
C VAL A 174 -9.22 11.56 0.07
N ASP A 175 -9.34 12.65 -0.66
CA ASP A 175 -8.20 13.37 -1.18
C ASP A 175 -7.46 14.06 -0.02
N ASP A 176 -6.18 13.75 0.15
CA ASP A 176 -5.41 14.24 1.30
C ASP A 176 -5.26 15.78 1.30
N ASP A 177 -5.32 16.43 0.13
CA ASP A 177 -5.16 17.88 0.00
C ASP A 177 -6.47 18.62 0.28
N SER A 178 -7.60 18.14 -0.29
CA SER A 178 -8.90 18.81 -0.12
C SER A 178 -9.68 18.34 1.11
N GLY A 179 -9.41 17.13 1.61
CA GLY A 179 -10.21 16.47 2.64
C GLY A 179 -11.59 16.00 2.14
N GLU A 180 -11.84 16.09 0.84
CA GLU A 180 -13.10 15.66 0.21
C GLU A 180 -13.01 14.21 -0.26
N ARG A 181 -14.13 13.48 -0.23
CA ARG A 181 -14.17 12.12 -0.77
C ARG A 181 -13.94 12.14 -2.26
N PHE A 182 -13.14 11.20 -2.77
CA PHE A 182 -13.00 11.00 -4.21
C PHE A 182 -14.36 10.69 -4.86
N LEU A 183 -15.19 9.91 -4.15
CA LEU A 183 -16.53 9.55 -4.56
C LEU A 183 -17.50 9.81 -3.41
N ASP A 184 -18.33 10.85 -3.54
CA ASP A 184 -19.43 11.04 -2.59
C ASP A 184 -20.46 9.92 -2.75
N ASP A 185 -21.01 9.44 -1.65
CA ASP A 185 -22.03 8.39 -1.67
C ASP A 185 -23.47 8.94 -1.79
N GLU A 186 -23.60 10.26 -1.75
CA GLU A 186 -24.83 11.02 -1.95
C GLU A 186 -24.64 12.11 -3.01
N ASP A 187 -25.73 12.51 -3.67
CA ASP A 187 -25.73 13.67 -4.57
C ASP A 187 -25.97 14.99 -3.81
N GLU A 188 -26.00 16.10 -4.53
CA GLU A 188 -26.25 17.44 -3.97
C GLU A 188 -27.61 17.59 -3.26
N TYR A 189 -28.51 16.63 -3.43
CA TYR A 189 -29.85 16.59 -2.81
C TYR A 189 -29.94 15.58 -1.65
N GLY A 190 -28.83 14.89 -1.32
CA GLY A 190 -28.79 13.86 -0.29
C GLY A 190 -29.36 12.51 -0.74
N ASN A 191 -29.55 12.28 -2.04
CA ASN A 191 -29.94 10.96 -2.53
C ASN A 191 -28.72 10.07 -2.61
N ARG A 192 -28.84 8.85 -2.09
CA ARG A 192 -27.80 7.83 -2.22
C ARG A 192 -27.48 7.57 -3.69
N VAL A 193 -26.20 7.60 -4.05
CA VAL A 193 -25.70 7.27 -5.39
C VAL A 193 -25.18 5.84 -5.44
N TRP A 194 -24.50 5.41 -4.38
CA TRP A 194 -23.96 4.07 -4.29
C TRP A 194 -23.83 3.56 -2.87
N GLU A 195 -23.80 2.24 -2.72
CA GLU A 195 -23.61 1.57 -1.43
C GLU A 195 -22.69 0.37 -1.56
N VAL A 196 -22.04 0.02 -0.45
CA VAL A 196 -21.34 -1.25 -0.29
C VAL A 196 -22.26 -2.24 0.40
N VAL A 197 -22.47 -3.40 -0.24
CA VAL A 197 -23.32 -4.46 0.29
C VAL A 197 -22.56 -5.77 0.40
N GLN A 198 -22.82 -6.51 1.48
CA GLN A 198 -22.30 -7.87 1.64
C GLN A 198 -23.26 -8.85 0.96
N GLY A 199 -22.84 -9.40 -0.18
CA GLY A 199 -23.57 -10.46 -0.88
C GLY A 199 -23.20 -11.86 -0.40
N LYS A 200 -23.97 -12.87 -0.87
CA LYS A 200 -23.68 -14.30 -0.59
C LYS A 200 -22.31 -14.75 -1.09
N SER A 201 -21.82 -14.13 -2.15
CA SER A 201 -20.58 -14.50 -2.84
C SER A 201 -19.44 -13.51 -2.57
N GLY A 202 -19.58 -12.63 -1.59
CA GLY A 202 -18.61 -11.59 -1.24
C GLY A 202 -19.16 -10.17 -1.41
N LEU A 203 -18.27 -9.20 -1.19
CA LEU A 203 -18.61 -7.78 -1.19
C LEU A 203 -18.98 -7.29 -2.61
N GLN A 204 -19.94 -6.38 -2.67
CA GLN A 204 -20.39 -5.75 -3.92
C GLN A 204 -20.64 -4.26 -3.69
N ILE A 205 -20.47 -3.48 -4.75
CA ILE A 205 -20.90 -2.09 -4.81
C ILE A 205 -22.14 -2.04 -5.69
N ARG A 206 -23.18 -1.35 -5.23
CA ARG A 206 -24.42 -1.15 -5.99
C ARG A 206 -24.60 0.32 -6.28
N TRP A 207 -24.90 0.63 -7.54
CA TRP A 207 -25.21 1.98 -8.01
C TRP A 207 -26.72 2.23 -8.05
N SER A 208 -27.11 3.49 -7.98
CA SER A 208 -28.51 3.93 -8.01
C SER A 208 -29.27 3.52 -9.27
N ASN A 209 -28.56 3.44 -10.40
CA ASN A 209 -29.10 2.97 -11.68
C ASN A 209 -29.14 1.43 -11.83
N GLY A 210 -28.90 0.70 -10.73
CA GLY A 210 -28.88 -0.77 -10.70
C GLY A 210 -27.56 -1.41 -11.16
N ALA A 211 -26.56 -0.62 -11.58
CA ALA A 211 -25.24 -1.16 -11.90
C ALA A 211 -24.57 -1.76 -10.66
N THR A 212 -23.69 -2.75 -10.88
CA THR A 212 -23.05 -3.50 -9.78
C THR A 212 -21.59 -3.78 -10.06
N VAL A 213 -20.76 -3.68 -9.02
CA VAL A 213 -19.36 -4.11 -9.03
C VAL A 213 -19.22 -5.29 -8.08
N SER A 214 -18.79 -6.45 -8.57
CA SER A 214 -18.47 -7.61 -7.74
C SER A 214 -16.98 -7.64 -7.44
N ILE A 215 -16.61 -7.69 -6.16
CA ILE A 215 -15.20 -7.69 -5.73
C ILE A 215 -14.77 -9.10 -5.37
N ARG A 216 -13.75 -9.62 -6.05
CA ARG A 216 -13.29 -11.01 -5.92
C ARG A 216 -11.76 -11.10 -5.87
N SER A 217 -11.27 -12.26 -5.44
CA SER A 217 -9.84 -12.60 -5.38
C SER A 217 -9.52 -13.74 -6.34
N ALA A 218 -8.34 -13.71 -6.94
CA ALA A 218 -7.79 -14.81 -7.72
C ALA A 218 -7.42 -16.03 -6.85
N GLU A 219 -7.24 -15.88 -5.54
CA GLU A 219 -7.03 -16.99 -4.60
C GLU A 219 -8.21 -17.97 -4.54
N ASN A 220 -9.41 -17.53 -4.93
CA ASN A 220 -10.59 -18.39 -5.05
C ASN A 220 -11.13 -18.34 -6.49
N PRO A 221 -10.48 -19.02 -7.46
CA PRO A 221 -10.82 -18.95 -8.88
C PRO A 221 -12.26 -19.36 -9.18
N GLU A 222 -12.82 -20.29 -8.39
CA GLU A 222 -14.21 -20.76 -8.55
C GLU A 222 -15.23 -19.63 -8.32
N SER A 223 -14.90 -18.67 -7.46
CA SER A 223 -15.77 -17.51 -7.20
C SER A 223 -15.84 -16.50 -8.36
N LEU A 224 -14.91 -16.59 -9.32
CA LEU A 224 -14.84 -15.72 -10.50
C LEU A 224 -15.82 -16.15 -11.60
N VAL A 225 -16.27 -17.40 -11.56
CA VAL A 225 -17.22 -17.96 -12.53
C VAL A 225 -18.63 -17.56 -12.12
N SER A 226 -19.22 -16.63 -12.85
CA SER A 226 -20.50 -16.00 -12.51
C SER A 226 -21.30 -15.63 -13.77
N ARG A 227 -22.54 -15.13 -13.60
CA ARG A 227 -23.38 -14.64 -14.71
C ARG A 227 -22.67 -13.44 -15.36
N GLY A 228 -22.46 -13.52 -16.68
CA GLY A 228 -21.50 -12.70 -17.43
C GLY A 228 -21.49 -11.18 -17.14
N TYR A 229 -20.29 -10.61 -17.20
CA TYR A 229 -19.99 -9.21 -16.90
C TYR A 229 -19.79 -8.36 -18.17
N ASP A 230 -20.14 -7.09 -18.10
CA ASP A 230 -19.94 -6.10 -19.18
C ASP A 230 -18.51 -5.54 -19.18
N ARG A 231 -17.93 -5.42 -17.98
CA ARG A 231 -16.53 -5.03 -17.76
C ARG A 231 -15.89 -5.96 -16.73
N ILE A 232 -14.62 -6.29 -16.95
CA ILE A 232 -13.80 -7.03 -15.99
C ILE A 232 -12.51 -6.25 -15.80
N PHE A 233 -12.15 -5.96 -14.55
CA PHE A 233 -10.90 -5.33 -14.17
C PHE A 233 -10.09 -6.35 -13.37
N MET A 234 -8.83 -6.53 -13.77
CA MET A 234 -7.85 -7.30 -13.01
C MET A 234 -6.74 -6.34 -12.59
N ASP A 235 -6.75 -6.01 -11.31
CA ASP A 235 -5.70 -5.23 -10.68
C ASP A 235 -4.54 -6.14 -10.27
N GLU A 236 -3.33 -5.60 -10.27
CA GLU A 236 -2.06 -6.32 -10.06
C GLU A 236 -1.97 -7.64 -10.85
N ALA A 237 -2.47 -7.65 -12.10
CA ALA A 237 -2.67 -8.86 -12.89
C ALA A 237 -1.39 -9.72 -13.05
N ALA A 238 -0.21 -9.11 -13.13
CA ALA A 238 1.06 -9.83 -13.26
C ALA A 238 1.45 -10.65 -12.02
N LEU A 239 0.83 -10.40 -10.86
CA LEU A 239 1.03 -11.17 -9.62
C LEU A 239 0.27 -12.50 -9.61
N ILE A 240 -0.75 -12.65 -10.46
CA ILE A 240 -1.52 -13.88 -10.55
C ILE A 240 -0.70 -14.88 -11.36
N GLY A 241 0.09 -15.72 -10.69
CA GLY A 241 0.99 -16.67 -11.36
C GLY A 241 0.26 -17.75 -12.18
N ASP A 242 -0.93 -18.16 -11.73
CA ASP A 242 -1.73 -19.17 -12.44
C ASP A 242 -2.48 -18.55 -13.63
N SER A 243 -1.92 -18.75 -14.83
CA SER A 243 -2.51 -18.30 -16.09
C SER A 243 -3.92 -18.86 -16.36
N THR A 244 -4.29 -19.99 -15.73
CA THR A 244 -5.64 -20.58 -15.91
C THR A 244 -6.74 -19.68 -15.34
N VAL A 245 -6.42 -18.84 -14.34
CA VAL A 245 -7.34 -17.82 -13.83
C VAL A 245 -7.80 -16.92 -14.97
N PHE A 246 -6.86 -16.38 -15.75
CA PHE A 246 -7.21 -15.55 -16.90
C PHE A 246 -7.85 -16.38 -18.03
N HIS A 247 -7.14 -17.41 -18.51
CA HIS A 247 -7.52 -18.12 -19.74
C HIS A 247 -8.80 -18.94 -19.61
N GLN A 248 -9.10 -19.50 -18.44
CA GLN A 248 -10.28 -20.35 -18.24
C GLN A 248 -11.40 -19.63 -17.49
N ARG A 249 -11.06 -18.91 -16.41
CA ARG A 249 -12.08 -18.30 -15.54
C ARG A 249 -12.53 -16.94 -16.08
N ILE A 250 -11.61 -16.01 -16.30
CA ILE A 250 -11.95 -14.65 -16.73
C ILE A 250 -12.52 -14.62 -18.15
N LEU A 251 -11.85 -15.26 -19.12
CA LEU A 251 -12.39 -15.39 -20.47
C LEU A 251 -13.72 -16.17 -20.48
N GLY A 252 -13.85 -17.19 -19.64
CA GLY A 252 -15.08 -17.95 -19.47
C GLY A 252 -16.25 -17.14 -18.89
N THR A 253 -15.98 -16.05 -18.17
CA THR A 253 -17.00 -15.17 -17.57
C THR A 253 -17.32 -13.96 -18.46
N ALA A 254 -16.42 -13.55 -19.36
CA ALA A 254 -16.62 -12.48 -20.35
C ALA A 254 -17.55 -12.89 -21.52
N ARG A 255 -18.74 -13.42 -21.21
CA ARG A 255 -19.67 -14.01 -22.20
C ARG A 255 -20.56 -13.00 -22.92
N LYS A 256 -20.66 -11.77 -22.42
CA LYS A 256 -21.54 -10.78 -23.03
C LYS A 256 -20.89 -10.22 -24.30
N LYS A 257 -21.70 -10.01 -25.33
CA LYS A 257 -21.23 -9.33 -26.54
C LYS A 257 -20.76 -7.92 -26.15
N GLY A 258 -19.53 -7.56 -26.51
CA GLY A 258 -18.94 -6.26 -26.17
C GLY A 258 -18.35 -6.17 -24.76
N SER A 259 -18.20 -7.30 -24.04
CA SER A 259 -17.41 -7.33 -22.81
C SER A 259 -16.00 -6.79 -23.05
N LYS A 260 -15.52 -5.95 -22.13
CA LYS A 260 -14.14 -5.45 -22.13
C LYS A 260 -13.42 -5.93 -20.88
N ILE A 261 -12.16 -6.32 -21.02
CA ILE A 261 -11.29 -6.77 -19.94
C ILE A 261 -10.12 -5.79 -19.83
N PHE A 262 -9.91 -5.22 -18.66
CA PHE A 262 -8.80 -4.34 -18.33
C PHE A 262 -7.85 -5.07 -17.39
N LEU A 263 -6.58 -5.14 -17.76
CA LEU A 263 -5.51 -5.73 -16.99
C LEU A 263 -4.54 -4.62 -16.61
N VAL A 264 -4.38 -4.34 -15.31
CA VAL A 264 -3.52 -3.26 -14.84
C VAL A 264 -2.47 -3.86 -13.89
N SER A 265 -1.19 -3.59 -14.12
CA SER A 265 -0.12 -4.14 -13.27
C SER A 265 1.22 -3.41 -13.46
N THR A 266 2.13 -3.60 -12.51
CA THR A 266 3.58 -3.48 -12.80
C THR A 266 4.06 -4.73 -13.57
N PRO A 267 5.08 -4.60 -14.44
CA PRO A 267 5.64 -5.72 -15.19
C PRO A 267 6.34 -6.71 -14.25
N ARG A 268 6.37 -7.99 -14.62
CA ARG A 268 7.13 -9.01 -13.89
C ARG A 268 7.59 -10.14 -14.80
N GLY A 269 8.90 -10.26 -14.96
CA GLY A 269 9.53 -11.35 -15.67
C GLY A 269 8.87 -11.68 -17.01
N ARG A 270 8.93 -12.95 -17.40
CA ARG A 270 8.15 -13.51 -18.51
C ARG A 270 6.96 -14.27 -17.97
N ASN A 271 5.75 -13.73 -18.17
CA ASN A 271 4.50 -14.34 -17.73
C ASN A 271 3.37 -14.09 -18.74
N TRP A 272 2.20 -14.70 -18.49
CA TRP A 272 1.04 -14.57 -19.37
C TRP A 272 0.58 -13.11 -19.54
N PHE A 273 0.75 -12.27 -18.52
CA PHE A 273 0.42 -10.85 -18.60
C PHE A 273 1.33 -10.11 -19.59
N ARG A 274 2.63 -10.42 -19.61
CA ARG A 274 3.57 -9.93 -20.64
C ARG A 274 3.16 -10.39 -22.03
N ASP A 275 2.74 -11.64 -22.18
CA ASP A 275 2.34 -12.17 -23.49
C ASP A 275 1.11 -11.41 -24.04
N LEU A 276 0.14 -11.08 -23.17
CA LEU A 276 -1.01 -10.24 -23.55
C LEU A 276 -0.63 -8.80 -23.83
N TYR A 277 0.33 -8.24 -23.09
CA TYR A 277 0.88 -6.92 -23.37
C TYR A 277 1.52 -6.88 -24.76
N LEU A 278 2.35 -7.87 -25.10
CA LEU A 278 3.00 -7.96 -26.40
C LEU A 278 2.00 -8.09 -27.55
N LYS A 279 0.92 -8.85 -27.37
CA LYS A 279 -0.19 -8.90 -28.34
C LYS A 279 -0.80 -7.53 -28.58
N GLY A 280 -1.01 -6.73 -27.53
CA GLY A 280 -1.57 -5.38 -27.71
C GLY A 280 -0.58 -4.35 -28.26
N GLN A 281 0.69 -4.73 -28.48
CA GLN A 281 1.67 -3.95 -29.25
C GLN A 281 1.75 -4.38 -30.73
N ASP A 282 1.09 -5.48 -31.11
CA ASP A 282 1.09 -6.00 -32.47
C ASP A 282 -0.21 -5.56 -33.19
N ASP A 283 -0.06 -4.76 -34.25
CA ASP A 283 -1.18 -4.26 -35.06
C ASP A 283 -2.02 -5.39 -35.70
N ALA A 284 -1.46 -6.60 -35.84
CA ALA A 284 -2.20 -7.78 -36.31
C ALA A 284 -3.20 -8.30 -35.27
N GLU A 285 -2.93 -8.09 -33.99
CA GLU A 285 -3.68 -8.62 -32.84
C GLU A 285 -4.77 -7.63 -32.38
N ARG A 286 -5.66 -7.24 -33.30
CA ARG A 286 -6.68 -6.17 -33.13
C ARG A 286 -7.61 -6.27 -31.92
N ASN A 287 -7.70 -7.44 -31.30
CA ASN A 287 -8.51 -7.64 -30.08
C ASN A 287 -7.80 -7.15 -28.81
N TYR A 288 -6.51 -6.82 -28.91
CA TYR A 288 -5.65 -6.42 -27.81
C TYR A 288 -5.21 -4.98 -28.01
N LEU A 289 -5.14 -4.24 -26.91
CA LEU A 289 -4.61 -2.88 -26.87
C LEU A 289 -3.71 -2.78 -25.65
N SER A 290 -2.53 -2.21 -25.79
CA SER A 290 -1.58 -2.15 -24.68
C SER A 290 -0.93 -0.78 -24.50
N PHE A 291 -0.76 -0.40 -23.25
CA PHE A 291 -0.14 0.85 -22.84
C PHE A 291 0.99 0.58 -21.86
N HIS A 292 2.06 1.34 -21.99
CA HIS A 292 3.19 1.35 -21.08
C HIS A 292 3.37 2.75 -20.50
N ARG A 293 3.44 2.85 -19.17
CA ARG A 293 3.60 4.11 -18.45
C ARG A 293 4.60 3.95 -17.31
N THR A 294 5.47 4.94 -17.21
CA THR A 294 6.54 5.05 -16.23
C THR A 294 6.13 6.00 -15.09
N TYR A 295 6.96 6.11 -14.06
CA TYR A 295 6.75 7.12 -13.02
C TYR A 295 6.80 8.56 -13.57
N ARG A 296 7.53 8.80 -14.68
CA ARG A 296 7.67 10.13 -15.30
C ARG A 296 6.39 10.64 -15.95
N ASP A 297 5.46 9.74 -16.27
CA ASP A 297 4.16 10.09 -16.82
C ASP A 297 3.21 10.68 -15.75
N ASN A 298 3.57 10.58 -14.47
CA ASN A 298 2.90 11.28 -13.38
C ASN A 298 3.62 12.61 -13.07
N PRO A 299 3.07 13.77 -13.47
CA PRO A 299 3.68 15.08 -13.18
C PRO A 299 3.67 15.44 -11.69
N ARG A 300 2.93 14.70 -10.86
CA ARG A 300 2.88 14.86 -9.39
C ARG A 300 3.84 13.91 -8.66
N TYR A 301 4.70 13.19 -9.39
CA TYR A 301 5.65 12.27 -8.75
C TYR A 301 6.66 13.04 -7.89
N SER A 302 6.92 12.55 -6.68
CA SER A 302 7.79 13.24 -5.71
C SER A 302 9.25 13.27 -6.16
N ASN A 303 9.84 14.47 -6.22
CA ASN A 303 11.27 14.65 -6.51
C ASN A 303 12.17 13.94 -5.49
N LEU A 304 11.78 13.94 -4.21
CA LEU A 304 12.51 13.20 -3.18
C LEU A 304 12.56 11.70 -3.49
N LEU A 305 11.46 11.11 -3.96
CA LEU A 305 11.45 9.70 -4.35
C LEU A 305 12.35 9.46 -5.57
N ILE A 306 12.45 10.43 -6.48
CA ILE A 306 13.39 10.38 -7.62
C ILE A 306 14.84 10.36 -7.15
N ASP A 307 15.19 11.22 -6.19
CA ASP A 307 16.53 11.26 -5.62
C ASP A 307 16.86 9.95 -4.87
N LEU A 308 15.90 9.43 -4.10
CA LEU A 308 16.07 8.16 -3.37
C LEU A 308 16.17 6.94 -4.30
N MET A 309 15.56 6.98 -5.49
CA MET A 309 15.71 5.92 -6.50
C MET A 309 17.16 5.76 -6.98
N ALA A 310 18.01 6.79 -6.89
CA ALA A 310 19.43 6.68 -7.24
C ALA A 310 20.22 5.75 -6.31
N GLY A 311 19.69 5.49 -5.11
CA GLY A 311 20.24 4.51 -4.16
C GLY A 311 19.65 3.11 -4.29
N MET A 312 18.76 2.87 -5.26
CA MET A 312 18.18 1.55 -5.50
C MET A 312 18.97 0.76 -6.55
N PRO A 313 18.97 -0.58 -6.47
CA PRO A 313 19.46 -1.44 -7.54
C PRO A 313 18.79 -1.14 -8.89
N ASP A 314 19.56 -1.21 -9.97
CA ASP A 314 19.09 -0.86 -11.32
C ASP A 314 17.87 -1.68 -11.75
N TRP A 315 17.86 -2.98 -11.45
CA TRP A 315 16.75 -3.86 -11.81
C TRP A 315 15.45 -3.49 -11.08
N ILE A 316 15.51 -3.04 -9.82
CA ILE A 316 14.33 -2.55 -9.08
C ILE A 316 13.80 -1.31 -9.76
N ARG A 317 14.70 -0.37 -10.10
CA ARG A 317 14.35 0.87 -10.79
C ARG A 317 13.65 0.57 -12.12
N ARG A 318 14.25 -0.30 -12.94
CA ARG A 318 13.73 -0.67 -14.27
C ARG A 318 12.38 -1.38 -14.20
N GLN A 319 12.20 -2.30 -13.25
CA GLN A 319 10.94 -3.02 -13.13
C GLN A 319 9.83 -2.18 -12.50
N GLU A 320 10.07 -1.61 -11.30
CA GLU A 320 9.00 -1.00 -10.50
C GLU A 320 8.69 0.44 -10.92
N TYR A 321 9.64 1.15 -11.54
CA TYR A 321 9.52 2.57 -11.88
C TYR A 321 9.58 2.84 -13.39
N GLU A 322 10.44 2.14 -14.14
CA GLU A 322 10.48 2.27 -15.61
C GLU A 322 9.45 1.39 -16.33
N GLY A 323 8.84 0.41 -15.65
CA GLY A 323 7.81 -0.44 -16.27
C GLY A 323 8.36 -1.48 -17.24
N GLU A 324 9.64 -1.83 -17.15
CA GLU A 324 10.28 -2.82 -18.03
C GLU A 324 10.00 -4.28 -17.62
N PHE A 325 9.73 -5.13 -18.62
CA PHE A 325 9.77 -6.58 -18.46
C PHE A 325 11.22 -7.06 -18.55
N LEU A 326 11.82 -7.38 -17.41
CA LEU A 326 13.18 -7.91 -17.34
C LEU A 326 13.18 -9.41 -17.69
N ASP A 327 14.07 -9.81 -18.61
CA ASP A 327 14.17 -11.17 -19.15
C ASP A 327 14.64 -12.20 -18.12
N ASP A 328 15.40 -11.76 -17.11
CA ASP A 328 16.00 -12.58 -16.04
C ASP A 328 15.57 -12.07 -14.65
N GLY A 329 14.26 -11.96 -14.42
CA GLY A 329 13.65 -11.48 -13.17
C GLY A 329 13.85 -12.37 -11.93
N THR A 330 15.01 -12.99 -11.79
CA THR A 330 15.43 -13.74 -10.60
C THR A 330 16.87 -13.43 -10.16
N GLY A 331 17.70 -12.73 -10.94
CA GLY A 331 19.06 -12.37 -10.48
C GLY A 331 19.05 -11.07 -9.68
N VAL A 332 19.38 -11.11 -8.39
CA VAL A 332 19.45 -9.90 -7.54
C VAL A 332 20.70 -9.06 -7.82
N PHE A 333 21.80 -9.69 -8.21
CA PHE A 333 23.11 -9.07 -8.36
C PHE A 333 23.52 -8.97 -9.83
N THR A 334 23.37 -7.80 -10.43
CA THR A 334 23.85 -7.54 -11.80
C THR A 334 25.30 -7.04 -11.78
N GLY A 335 26.10 -7.37 -12.81
CA GLY A 335 27.52 -6.97 -12.86
C GLY A 335 28.45 -7.78 -11.97
N LEU A 336 28.02 -8.94 -11.45
CA LEU A 336 28.84 -9.76 -10.53
C LEU A 336 30.22 -10.13 -11.12
N ASP A 337 30.32 -10.43 -12.41
CA ASP A 337 31.57 -10.84 -13.05
C ASP A 337 32.66 -9.76 -13.01
N SER A 338 32.30 -8.47 -13.00
CA SER A 338 33.29 -7.39 -12.91
C SER A 338 33.85 -7.20 -11.50
N CYS A 339 33.14 -7.65 -10.47
CA CYS A 339 33.60 -7.70 -9.08
C CYS A 339 34.52 -8.89 -8.78
N ILE A 340 34.46 -9.97 -9.57
CA ILE A 340 35.25 -11.18 -9.32
C ILE A 340 36.64 -11.05 -9.94
N LYS A 341 37.70 -11.28 -9.14
CA LYS A 341 39.10 -11.17 -9.55
C LYS A 341 39.90 -12.44 -9.21
N GLY A 342 41.01 -12.61 -9.94
CA GLY A 342 41.98 -13.68 -9.73
C GLY A 342 41.60 -15.00 -10.39
N ASP A 343 42.50 -15.97 -10.24
CA ASP A 343 42.33 -17.33 -10.73
C ASP A 343 41.20 -18.05 -9.99
N GLU A 344 40.60 -19.04 -10.65
CA GLU A 344 39.54 -19.85 -10.06
C GLU A 344 40.00 -20.60 -8.80
N ILE A 345 39.24 -20.45 -7.72
CA ILE A 345 39.45 -21.10 -6.44
C ILE A 345 38.29 -22.07 -6.19
N SER A 346 38.62 -23.35 -6.05
CA SER A 346 37.68 -24.40 -5.67
C SER A 346 38.20 -25.17 -4.46
N PHE A 347 37.28 -25.69 -3.65
CA PHE A 347 37.60 -26.42 -2.43
C PHE A 347 37.16 -27.89 -2.56
N PRO A 348 37.98 -28.86 -2.11
CA PRO A 348 37.65 -30.28 -2.20
C PRO A 348 36.60 -30.73 -1.17
N HIS A 349 36.31 -29.89 -0.16
CA HIS A 349 35.44 -30.21 0.96
C HIS A 349 34.41 -29.12 1.22
N ALA A 350 33.38 -29.46 2.02
CA ALA A 350 32.30 -28.54 2.38
C ALA A 350 32.77 -27.37 3.25
N ASN A 351 33.77 -27.60 4.12
CA ASN A 351 34.43 -26.56 4.89
C ASN A 351 35.50 -25.90 4.03
N GLN A 352 35.49 -24.57 4.00
CA GLN A 352 36.27 -23.76 3.09
C GLN A 352 36.90 -22.62 3.87
N GLU A 353 38.16 -22.31 3.56
CA GLU A 353 38.86 -21.18 4.13
C GLU A 353 39.80 -20.60 3.09
N TRP A 354 39.75 -19.29 2.92
CA TRP A 354 40.61 -18.52 2.04
C TRP A 354 41.06 -17.24 2.75
N ALA A 355 42.36 -17.04 2.78
CA ALA A 355 43.00 -15.88 3.40
C ALA A 355 44.25 -15.52 2.60
N PRO A 356 44.20 -14.47 1.75
CA PRO A 356 45.39 -13.97 1.06
C PRO A 356 46.33 -13.25 2.05
N PRO A 357 47.62 -13.07 1.70
CA PRO A 357 48.48 -12.17 2.45
C PRO A 357 47.97 -10.72 2.33
N ILE A 358 47.84 -10.04 3.47
CA ILE A 358 47.32 -8.66 3.54
C ILE A 358 48.48 -7.72 3.86
N ALA A 359 48.77 -6.78 2.96
CA ALA A 359 49.78 -5.75 3.19
C ALA A 359 49.22 -4.62 4.07
N ASN A 360 50.08 -4.06 4.93
CA ASN A 360 49.79 -2.86 5.74
C ASN A 360 48.51 -2.93 6.57
N VAL A 361 48.20 -4.09 7.17
CA VAL A 361 46.98 -4.31 7.98
C VAL A 361 46.76 -3.19 9.00
N ALA A 362 47.80 -2.75 9.72
CA ALA A 362 47.72 -1.69 10.72
C ALA A 362 47.34 -0.29 10.18
N LYS A 363 47.30 -0.10 8.85
CA LYS A 363 46.91 1.17 8.19
C LYS A 363 45.56 1.08 7.47
N ARG A 364 44.88 -0.05 7.59
CA ARG A 364 43.62 -0.36 6.91
C ARG A 364 42.54 -0.62 7.94
N THR A 365 41.31 -0.30 7.60
CA THR A 365 40.13 -0.60 8.42
C THR A 365 39.40 -1.76 7.78
N PHE A 366 38.92 -2.69 8.61
CA PHE A 366 38.25 -3.90 8.13
C PHE A 366 36.93 -4.09 8.85
N VAL A 367 36.04 -4.80 8.17
CA VAL A 367 34.73 -5.18 8.68
C VAL A 367 34.56 -6.68 8.45
N VAL A 368 34.05 -7.38 9.45
CA VAL A 368 33.77 -8.82 9.37
C VAL A 368 32.27 -9.03 9.45
N GLY A 369 31.69 -9.64 8.42
CA GLY A 369 30.32 -10.14 8.42
C GLY A 369 30.27 -11.61 8.82
N LEU A 370 29.40 -11.94 9.78
CA LEU A 370 29.21 -13.29 10.29
C LEU A 370 27.74 -13.69 10.22
N ASP A 371 27.43 -14.71 9.42
CA ASP A 371 26.11 -15.33 9.40
C ASP A 371 26.12 -16.65 10.19
N LEU A 372 25.30 -16.72 11.24
CA LEU A 372 25.27 -17.82 12.21
C LEU A 372 24.13 -18.80 11.89
N ALA A 373 24.47 -19.83 11.11
CA ALA A 373 23.59 -20.95 10.84
C ALA A 373 23.17 -21.78 12.07
N LYS A 374 21.99 -22.40 11.98
CA LYS A 374 21.54 -23.50 12.86
C LYS A 374 22.20 -24.83 12.45
N GLN A 375 21.94 -25.92 13.19
CA GLN A 375 22.58 -27.25 13.05
C GLN A 375 22.59 -27.89 11.65
N VAL A 376 21.89 -27.33 10.65
CA VAL A 376 21.77 -27.86 9.28
C VAL A 376 22.44 -26.96 8.22
N ASP A 377 22.58 -25.65 8.50
CA ASP A 377 23.04 -24.64 7.53
C ASP A 377 24.55 -24.33 7.72
N PHE A 378 25.14 -23.49 6.85
CA PHE A 378 26.57 -23.16 6.94
C PHE A 378 26.80 -21.86 7.71
N THR A 379 27.74 -21.87 8.64
CA THR A 379 28.25 -20.63 9.23
C THR A 379 29.28 -20.00 8.30
N VAL A 380 29.10 -18.74 7.93
CA VAL A 380 29.98 -18.03 6.99
C VAL A 380 30.55 -16.77 7.64
N MET A 381 31.86 -16.57 7.48
CA MET A 381 32.58 -15.34 7.82
C MET A 381 33.22 -14.75 6.58
N ILE A 382 32.98 -13.47 6.33
CA ILE A 382 33.61 -12.70 5.26
C ILE A 382 34.19 -11.42 5.84
N ALA A 383 35.46 -11.13 5.56
CA ALA A 383 36.05 -9.85 5.90
C ALA A 383 36.26 -9.00 4.65
N LEU A 384 35.85 -7.73 4.73
CA LEU A 384 36.07 -6.71 3.71
C LEU A 384 37.01 -5.64 4.25
N ASP A 385 37.88 -5.14 3.39
CA ASP A 385 38.52 -3.84 3.59
C ASP A 385 37.47 -2.73 3.47
N ALA A 386 37.38 -1.87 4.48
CA ALA A 386 36.31 -0.89 4.58
C ALA A 386 36.38 0.18 3.49
N SER A 387 37.59 0.53 3.02
CA SER A 387 37.79 1.61 2.04
C SER A 387 37.64 1.13 0.60
N SER A 388 38.19 -0.04 0.28
CA SER A 388 38.26 -0.58 -1.08
C SER A 388 37.16 -1.60 -1.40
N GLY A 389 36.50 -2.16 -0.38
CA GLY A 389 35.57 -3.27 -0.54
C GLY A 389 36.22 -4.59 -0.98
N GLU A 390 37.55 -4.69 -0.88
CA GLU A 390 38.29 -5.92 -1.15
C GLU A 390 37.97 -6.99 -0.11
N CYS A 391 37.53 -8.16 -0.55
CA CYS A 391 37.40 -9.33 0.30
C CYS A 391 38.79 -9.87 0.65
N VAL A 392 39.11 -9.84 1.94
CA VAL A 392 40.43 -10.23 2.48
C VAL A 392 40.37 -11.47 3.36
N TYR A 393 39.17 -12.02 3.58
CA TYR A 393 38.99 -13.30 4.26
C TYR A 393 37.65 -13.91 3.87
N TYR A 394 37.63 -15.22 3.69
CA TYR A 394 36.42 -16.03 3.52
C TYR A 394 36.57 -17.33 4.30
N ARG A 395 35.58 -17.67 5.12
CA ARG A 395 35.47 -18.98 5.74
C ARG A 395 34.02 -19.44 5.76
N ARG A 396 33.80 -20.69 5.40
CA ARG A 396 32.49 -21.36 5.42
C ARG A 396 32.64 -22.71 6.08
N VAL A 397 31.82 -22.99 7.10
CA VAL A 397 31.89 -24.25 7.86
C VAL A 397 30.50 -24.80 8.14
N ASN A 398 30.37 -26.13 8.19
CA ASN A 398 29.12 -26.81 8.49
C ASN A 398 29.25 -27.66 9.76
N LYS A 399 28.18 -27.71 10.57
CA LYS A 399 28.08 -28.53 11.80
C LYS A 399 29.15 -28.23 12.85
N VAL A 400 29.64 -26.99 12.91
CA VAL A 400 30.55 -26.53 13.96
C VAL A 400 29.73 -25.78 15.02
N PRO A 401 29.85 -26.11 16.32
CA PRO A 401 29.17 -25.36 17.37
C PRO A 401 29.59 -23.88 17.37
N TYR A 402 28.62 -22.97 17.51
CA TYR A 402 28.91 -21.53 17.51
C TYR A 402 29.88 -21.10 18.62
N LEU A 403 29.92 -21.82 19.75
CA LEU A 403 30.88 -21.57 20.84
C LEU A 403 32.35 -21.77 20.39
N GLU A 404 32.58 -22.52 19.32
CA GLU A 404 33.90 -22.67 18.70
C GLU A 404 34.15 -21.60 17.62
N ILE A 405 33.09 -21.11 16.96
CA ILE A 405 33.18 -20.05 15.94
C ILE A 405 33.50 -18.69 16.56
N LEU A 406 32.89 -18.35 17.69
CA LEU A 406 33.00 -17.02 18.29
C LEU A 406 34.45 -16.63 18.66
N PRO A 407 35.25 -17.51 19.30
CA PRO A 407 36.68 -17.24 19.52
C PRO A 407 37.48 -17.10 18.22
N ASP A 408 37.12 -17.83 17.17
CA ASP A 408 37.74 -17.70 15.84
C ASP A 408 37.46 -16.33 15.23
N ALA A 409 36.21 -15.87 15.31
CA ALA A 409 35.81 -14.54 14.85
C ALA A 409 36.56 -13.43 15.61
N ALA A 410 36.69 -13.55 16.94
CA ALA A 410 37.44 -12.59 17.75
C ALA A 410 38.92 -12.52 17.35
N ARG A 411 39.58 -13.67 17.19
CA ARG A 411 40.97 -13.73 16.71
C ARG A 411 41.14 -13.14 15.32
N LEU A 412 40.18 -13.35 14.43
CA LEU A 412 40.19 -12.73 13.11
C LEU A 412 40.10 -11.20 13.22
N CYS A 413 39.19 -10.68 14.03
CA CYS A 413 39.01 -9.24 14.22
C CYS A 413 40.28 -8.59 14.79
N GLU A 414 40.89 -9.19 15.81
CA GLU A 414 42.17 -8.73 16.36
C GLU A 414 43.28 -8.71 15.30
N ARG A 415 43.39 -9.77 14.49
CA ARG A 415 44.36 -9.85 13.39
C ARG A 415 44.13 -8.82 12.29
N LEU A 416 42.88 -8.40 12.09
CA LEU A 416 42.47 -7.42 11.08
C LEU A 416 42.30 -6.02 11.69
N ASN A 417 43.29 -5.58 12.47
CA ASN A 417 43.35 -4.24 13.05
C ASN A 417 42.09 -3.89 13.88
N HIS A 418 41.67 -4.80 14.75
CA HIS A 418 40.47 -4.65 15.60
C HIS A 418 39.19 -4.38 14.78
N ALA A 419 39.02 -5.13 13.69
CA ALA A 419 37.87 -5.03 12.81
C ALA A 419 36.53 -5.09 13.56
N THR A 420 35.53 -4.35 13.08
CA THR A 420 34.16 -4.45 13.60
C THR A 420 33.50 -5.72 13.08
N LEU A 421 32.96 -6.53 13.99
CA LEU A 421 32.19 -7.73 13.69
C LEU A 421 30.70 -7.39 13.64
N ILE A 422 30.09 -7.46 12.47
CA ILE A 422 28.64 -7.42 12.29
C ILE A 422 28.10 -8.84 12.14
N TYR A 423 27.07 -9.19 12.90
CA TYR A 423 26.57 -10.56 12.96
C TYR A 423 25.04 -10.64 13.06
N ASP A 424 24.47 -11.76 12.61
CA ASP A 424 23.04 -12.06 12.79
C ASP A 424 22.69 -12.25 14.27
N ALA A 425 21.90 -11.33 14.81
CA ALA A 425 21.37 -11.38 16.17
C ALA A 425 19.95 -11.98 16.25
N THR A 426 19.45 -12.58 15.17
CA THR A 426 18.18 -13.32 15.14
C THR A 426 18.37 -14.81 15.37
N GLY A 427 17.28 -15.51 15.66
CA GLY A 427 17.31 -16.96 15.86
C GLY A 427 18.30 -17.35 16.96
N VAL A 428 19.38 -18.04 16.57
CA VAL A 428 20.44 -18.48 17.47
C VAL A 428 21.22 -17.30 18.05
N GLY A 429 21.43 -16.23 17.27
CA GLY A 429 22.18 -15.05 17.69
C GLY A 429 21.54 -14.24 18.81
N SER A 430 20.22 -14.37 19.01
CA SER A 430 19.48 -13.59 20.02
C SER A 430 19.89 -13.90 21.46
N GLY A 431 20.39 -15.12 21.71
CA GLY A 431 20.94 -15.54 23.01
C GLY A 431 22.45 -15.39 23.14
N LEU A 432 23.14 -14.85 22.12
CA LEU A 432 24.61 -14.81 22.07
C LEU A 432 25.20 -13.44 22.38
N SER A 433 24.39 -12.38 22.47
CA SER A 433 24.89 -11.02 22.71
C SER A 433 25.81 -10.96 23.93
N GLU A 434 25.42 -11.57 25.07
CA GLU A 434 26.25 -11.58 26.28
C GLU A 434 27.58 -12.33 26.08
N LEU A 435 27.60 -13.38 25.25
CA LEU A 435 28.83 -14.14 24.95
C LEU A 435 29.74 -13.37 24.01
N VAL A 436 29.16 -12.67 23.03
CA VAL A 436 29.89 -11.82 22.07
C VAL A 436 30.48 -10.60 22.79
N ASP A 437 29.73 -9.97 23.69
CA ASP A 437 30.20 -8.84 24.51
C ASP A 437 31.43 -9.23 25.36
N ARG A 438 31.45 -10.46 25.89
CA ARG A 438 32.58 -11.00 26.66
C ARG A 438 33.86 -11.21 25.83
N LEU A 439 33.79 -11.19 24.50
CA LEU A 439 34.97 -11.31 23.63
C LEU A 439 35.82 -10.04 23.62
N GLY A 440 35.29 -8.89 24.07
CA GLY A 440 36.04 -7.63 24.14
C GLY A 440 36.41 -7.03 22.79
N ILE A 441 35.73 -7.42 21.71
CA ILE A 441 35.92 -6.90 20.35
C ILE A 441 34.81 -5.91 19.97
N SER A 442 35.06 -5.06 18.98
CA SER A 442 34.03 -4.17 18.41
C SER A 442 32.99 -5.02 17.68
N THR A 443 31.73 -4.97 18.11
CA THR A 443 30.64 -5.72 17.46
C THR A 443 29.42 -4.86 17.19
N ARG A 444 28.66 -5.25 16.17
CA ARG A 444 27.37 -4.67 15.81
C ARG A 444 26.35 -5.79 15.58
N PRO A 445 25.39 -6.01 16.50
CA PRO A 445 24.32 -6.96 16.27
C PRO A 445 23.38 -6.45 15.16
N PHE A 446 22.96 -7.34 14.26
CA PHE A 446 21.97 -7.03 13.22
C PHE A 446 20.73 -7.91 13.35
N VAL A 447 19.55 -7.29 13.41
CA VAL A 447 18.28 -8.02 13.53
C VAL A 447 17.61 -8.14 12.16
N PHE A 448 17.55 -9.37 11.62
CA PHE A 448 16.79 -9.68 10.41
C PHE A 448 15.27 -9.58 10.61
N THR A 449 14.69 -8.73 9.77
CA THR A 449 13.27 -8.63 9.45
C THR A 449 13.16 -8.64 7.93
N ASN A 450 11.96 -8.84 7.37
CA ASN A 450 11.80 -8.74 5.91
C ASN A 450 12.29 -7.38 5.36
N SER A 451 12.02 -6.28 6.07
CA SER A 451 12.46 -4.94 5.69
C SER A 451 13.98 -4.73 5.84
N SER A 452 14.58 -5.16 6.96
CA SER A 452 16.03 -4.98 7.16
C SER A 452 16.85 -5.90 6.25
N LYS A 453 16.37 -7.12 5.94
CA LYS A 453 16.96 -7.98 4.91
C LYS A 453 16.90 -7.32 3.54
N GLN A 454 15.77 -6.71 3.17
CA GLN A 454 15.66 -5.99 1.90
C GLN A 454 16.67 -4.85 1.79
N GLU A 455 16.79 -4.03 2.83
CA GLU A 455 17.76 -2.93 2.85
C GLU A 455 19.20 -3.42 2.66
N LEU A 456 19.58 -4.45 3.41
CA LEU A 456 20.92 -5.06 3.40
C LEU A 456 21.28 -5.63 2.04
N ILE A 457 20.36 -6.36 1.40
CA ILE A 457 20.55 -6.90 0.06
C ILE A 457 20.59 -5.81 -1.00
N ASN A 458 19.75 -4.77 -0.91
CA ASN A 458 19.75 -3.66 -1.84
C ASN A 458 21.09 -2.91 -1.81
N LYS A 459 21.64 -2.65 -0.62
CA LYS A 459 22.98 -2.04 -0.48
C LYS A 459 24.08 -2.91 -1.11
N LEU A 460 24.02 -4.23 -0.91
CA LEU A 460 24.95 -5.15 -1.57
C LEU A 460 24.84 -5.10 -3.09
N ALA A 461 23.62 -5.15 -3.63
CA ALA A 461 23.39 -5.08 -5.08
C ALA A 461 23.91 -3.79 -5.70
N VAL A 462 23.69 -2.64 -5.06
CA VAL A 462 24.23 -1.36 -5.51
C VAL A 462 25.76 -1.36 -5.52
N SER A 463 26.40 -1.88 -4.47
CA SER A 463 27.87 -1.92 -4.43
C SER A 463 28.48 -2.88 -5.45
N ILE A 464 27.81 -3.99 -5.78
CA ILE A 464 28.24 -4.87 -6.88
C ILE A 464 28.08 -4.16 -8.22
N GLU A 465 26.93 -3.54 -8.49
CA GLU A 465 26.66 -2.79 -9.72
C GLU A 465 27.69 -1.68 -9.97
N ARG A 466 28.14 -1.01 -8.90
CA ARG A 466 29.12 0.07 -8.95
C ARG A 466 30.58 -0.39 -8.90
N ASN A 467 30.85 -1.71 -8.86
CA ASN A 467 32.19 -2.27 -8.65
C ASN A 467 32.89 -1.77 -7.39
N GLU A 468 32.14 -1.50 -6.33
CA GLU A 468 32.65 -1.06 -5.02
C GLU A 468 33.07 -2.24 -4.12
N ILE A 469 32.88 -3.48 -4.59
CA ILE A 469 33.32 -4.71 -3.90
C ILE A 469 34.20 -5.50 -4.85
N ILE A 470 35.27 -6.09 -4.31
CA ILE A 470 36.18 -6.97 -5.03
C ILE A 470 36.16 -8.34 -4.35
N LEU A 471 35.72 -9.37 -5.07
CA LEU A 471 35.60 -10.74 -4.57
C LEU A 471 36.66 -11.64 -5.20
N PRO A 472 37.23 -12.60 -4.46
CA PRO A 472 38.02 -13.67 -5.07
C PRO A 472 37.13 -14.56 -5.93
N ASN A 473 37.71 -15.18 -6.96
CA ASN A 473 37.02 -16.13 -7.85
C ASN A 473 36.77 -17.50 -7.19
N ILE A 474 36.08 -17.49 -6.04
CA ILE A 474 35.65 -18.67 -5.32
C ILE A 474 34.33 -19.17 -5.92
N GLN A 475 34.33 -20.42 -6.41
CA GLN A 475 33.19 -20.97 -7.15
C GLN A 475 31.89 -21.05 -6.34
N THR A 476 31.97 -21.34 -5.04
CA THR A 476 30.79 -21.36 -4.15
C THR A 476 30.19 -19.97 -3.95
N VAL A 477 31.02 -18.95 -3.76
CA VAL A 477 30.59 -17.55 -3.65
C VAL A 477 29.91 -17.10 -4.95
N ARG A 478 30.55 -17.35 -6.10
CA ARG A 478 29.99 -17.01 -7.42
C ARG A 478 28.63 -17.71 -7.62
N LYS A 479 28.56 -19.01 -7.37
CA LYS A 479 27.34 -19.80 -7.56
C LYS A 479 26.20 -19.27 -6.70
N GLU A 480 26.44 -19.04 -5.42
CA GLU A 480 25.40 -18.60 -4.49
C GLU A 480 24.86 -17.21 -4.86
N LEU A 481 25.75 -16.24 -5.10
CA LEU A 481 25.38 -14.90 -5.57
C LEU A 481 24.61 -14.96 -6.91
N SER A 482 25.06 -15.77 -7.87
CA SER A 482 24.39 -15.91 -9.17
C SER A 482 23.00 -16.56 -9.09
N SER A 483 22.75 -17.37 -8.05
CA SER A 483 21.50 -18.08 -7.82
C SER A 483 20.53 -17.35 -6.88
N PHE A 484 20.96 -16.23 -6.31
CA PHE A 484 20.18 -15.47 -5.34
C PHE A 484 19.08 -14.68 -6.03
N THR A 485 17.84 -14.88 -5.56
CA THR A 485 16.62 -14.39 -6.20
C THR A 485 15.72 -13.62 -5.24
N TYR A 486 14.66 -13.05 -5.79
CA TYR A 486 13.56 -12.49 -5.03
C TYR A 486 12.24 -13.09 -5.50
N GLY A 487 11.37 -13.36 -4.53
CA GLY A 487 9.97 -13.66 -4.70
C GLY A 487 9.10 -12.53 -4.16
N VAL A 488 7.79 -12.76 -4.16
CA VAL A 488 6.83 -11.85 -3.53
C VAL A 488 5.90 -12.61 -2.62
N SER A 489 5.74 -12.10 -1.41
CA SER A 489 4.87 -12.67 -0.40
C SER A 489 3.40 -12.57 -0.83
N ARG A 490 2.54 -13.32 -0.13
CA ARG A 490 1.07 -13.19 -0.23
C ARG A 490 0.52 -11.81 0.11
N THR A 491 1.37 -10.92 0.62
CA THR A 491 1.01 -9.54 0.98
C THR A 491 1.63 -8.52 0.02
N GLY A 492 2.20 -8.95 -1.10
CA GLY A 492 2.80 -8.09 -2.11
C GLY A 492 4.21 -7.58 -1.78
N LYS A 493 4.79 -7.98 -0.64
CA LYS A 493 6.14 -7.57 -0.22
C LYS A 493 7.21 -8.40 -0.94
N ILE A 494 8.31 -7.76 -1.32
CA ILE A 494 9.48 -8.45 -1.89
C ILE A 494 10.10 -9.36 -0.82
N VAL A 495 10.52 -10.56 -1.20
CA VAL A 495 11.18 -11.50 -0.30
C VAL A 495 12.42 -11.99 -1.01
N PHE A 496 13.60 -11.72 -0.45
CA PHE A 496 14.85 -12.24 -0.97
C PHE A 496 15.10 -13.67 -0.48
N GLU A 497 15.40 -14.56 -1.42
CA GLU A 497 15.57 -15.99 -1.17
C GLU A 497 16.56 -16.62 -2.18
N SER A 498 17.19 -17.72 -1.80
CA SER A 498 17.94 -18.57 -2.74
C SER A 498 16.99 -19.54 -3.45
N GLY A 499 17.36 -19.99 -4.65
CA GLY A 499 16.62 -21.04 -5.36
C GLY A 499 16.41 -22.30 -4.49
N ALA A 500 15.33 -23.04 -4.74
CA ALA A 500 14.94 -24.18 -3.90
C ALA A 500 16.09 -25.18 -3.66
N GLY A 501 16.47 -25.37 -2.39
CA GLY A 501 17.55 -26.27 -1.98
C GLY A 501 18.97 -25.67 -2.03
N ILE A 502 19.09 -24.36 -2.21
CA ILE A 502 20.36 -23.61 -2.16
C ILE A 502 20.38 -22.75 -0.88
N HIS A 503 21.53 -22.66 -0.23
CA HIS A 503 21.74 -21.84 0.96
C HIS A 503 21.86 -20.34 0.59
N ASP A 504 21.62 -19.43 1.53
CA ASP A 504 21.88 -17.98 1.38
C ASP A 504 22.98 -17.45 2.32
N ASP A 505 23.62 -18.33 3.10
CA ASP A 505 24.55 -17.96 4.18
C ASP A 505 25.75 -17.09 3.70
N ILE A 506 26.28 -17.36 2.50
CA ILE A 506 27.38 -16.58 1.92
C ILE A 506 26.89 -15.18 1.55
N VAL A 507 25.72 -15.10 0.94
CA VAL A 507 25.12 -13.82 0.55
C VAL A 507 24.84 -12.97 1.79
N MET A 508 24.31 -13.59 2.86
CA MET A 508 24.01 -12.91 4.11
C MET A 508 25.27 -12.40 4.80
N ALA A 509 26.32 -13.23 4.93
CA ALA A 509 27.58 -12.80 5.53
C ALA A 509 28.26 -11.67 4.74
N LEU A 510 28.25 -11.75 3.41
CA LEU A 510 28.81 -10.70 2.55
C LEU A 510 28.00 -9.40 2.68
N ALA A 511 26.67 -9.50 2.69
CA ALA A 511 25.78 -8.36 2.77
C ALA A 511 25.84 -7.68 4.14
N LEU A 512 26.01 -8.42 5.24
CA LEU A 512 26.33 -7.88 6.57
C LEU A 512 27.63 -7.07 6.53
N ALA A 513 28.72 -7.66 6.02
CA ALA A 513 30.01 -6.97 5.91
C ALA A 513 29.92 -5.69 5.06
N ASN A 514 29.21 -5.74 3.92
CA ASN A 514 29.02 -4.58 3.07
C ASN A 514 28.11 -3.51 3.70
N PHE A 515 27.09 -3.93 4.45
CA PHE A 515 26.20 -3.00 5.16
C PHE A 515 26.98 -2.16 6.16
N GLU A 516 27.80 -2.80 7.00
CA GLU A 516 28.65 -2.10 7.96
C GLU A 516 29.75 -1.28 7.28
N ARG A 517 30.29 -1.73 6.16
CA ARG A 517 31.23 -0.94 5.35
C ARG A 517 30.63 0.41 4.91
N ILE A 518 29.39 0.40 4.41
CA ILE A 518 28.71 1.59 3.91
C ILE A 518 28.24 2.49 5.06
N ASP A 519 27.57 1.90 6.07
CA ASP A 519 26.96 2.67 7.16
C ASP A 519 27.97 3.07 8.24
N GLY A 520 28.99 2.24 8.48
CA GLY A 520 30.11 2.54 9.37
C GLY A 520 31.03 3.61 8.79
N GLY A 521 31.19 3.68 7.46
CA GLY A 521 31.92 4.77 6.79
C GLY A 521 31.21 6.13 6.85
N LEU A 522 29.87 6.13 7.00
CA LEU A 522 29.08 7.36 7.19
C LEU A 522 29.25 7.98 8.59
N LEU A 523 29.81 7.27 9.56
CA LEU A 523 30.12 7.82 10.88
C LEU A 523 31.35 8.76 10.89
N GLU A 524 32.26 8.67 9.91
CA GLU A 524 33.36 9.66 9.79
C GLU A 524 32.95 10.95 9.07
N VAL A 525 31.86 10.95 8.29
CA VAL A 525 31.37 12.15 7.57
C VAL A 525 30.26 12.88 8.33
N ARG A 526 29.78 12.34 9.47
CA ARG A 526 28.76 12.94 10.33
C ARG A 526 29.29 13.56 11.62
N SER A 527 30.49 14.15 11.58
CA SER A 527 30.88 15.17 12.57
C SER A 527 31.15 16.53 11.90
N PHE A 528 30.28 16.95 10.98
CA PHE A 528 30.23 18.38 10.61
C PHE A 528 29.74 19.23 11.80
N ASP A 529 28.95 18.62 12.71
CA ASP A 529 28.56 19.21 14.00
C ASP A 529 29.75 19.43 14.95
N ALA A 530 30.89 18.75 14.74
CA ALA A 530 32.12 19.00 15.51
C ALA A 530 32.96 20.13 14.92
N ILE A 531 32.74 20.51 13.66
CA ILE A 531 33.45 21.60 12.95
C ILE A 531 32.70 22.92 13.10
N CYS A 532 31.37 22.87 13.09
CA CYS A 532 30.53 24.01 13.41
C CYS A 532 30.33 24.06 14.93
N GLY A 533 31.13 24.87 15.64
CA GLY A 533 31.08 25.06 17.09
C GLY A 533 29.74 25.58 17.65
N PHE A 534 28.69 24.78 17.55
CA PHE A 534 27.44 24.95 18.28
C PHE A 534 27.50 24.09 19.52
N ASN A 535 27.79 24.77 20.62
CA ASN A 535 27.82 24.22 21.96
C ASN A 535 26.36 23.95 22.39
N PHE A 536 25.81 22.76 22.08
CA PHE A 536 24.65 22.27 22.82
C PHE A 536 25.15 21.85 24.19
N GLY A 537 24.97 22.74 25.17
CA GLY A 537 25.22 22.41 26.57
C GLY A 537 24.50 21.11 26.92
N HIS A 538 25.22 20.18 27.55
CA HIS A 538 24.74 18.89 28.02
C HIS A 538 23.33 19.00 28.61
N ILE A 539 22.34 18.43 27.92
CA ILE A 539 21.05 18.08 28.52
C ILE A 539 21.09 16.56 28.66
N GLU A 540 21.29 16.07 29.88
CA GLU A 540 21.12 14.65 30.17
C GLU A 540 19.65 14.25 29.95
N PRO A 541 19.38 13.08 29.34
CA PRO A 541 18.02 12.62 29.13
C PRO A 541 17.36 12.31 30.47
N ARG A 542 16.30 13.07 30.79
CA ARG A 542 15.46 12.86 31.97
C ARG A 542 14.63 11.59 31.82
N SER A 543 14.42 10.89 32.92
CA SER A 543 13.52 9.74 32.98
C SER A 543 12.06 10.17 32.89
N PHE A 544 11.19 9.27 32.41
CA PHE A 544 9.73 9.49 32.31
C PHE A 544 9.08 9.95 33.64
N ARG A 545 9.68 9.61 34.78
CA ARG A 545 9.21 10.07 36.11
C ARG A 545 9.50 11.55 36.38
N GLU A 546 10.62 12.08 35.87
CA GLU A 546 11.01 13.48 36.07
C GLU A 546 10.20 14.46 35.19
N TRP A 547 9.49 13.94 34.18
CA TRP A 547 8.59 14.73 33.33
C TRP A 547 7.20 14.92 33.94
N MET A 548 6.74 13.99 34.79
CA MET A 548 5.39 14.03 35.38
C MET A 548 5.24 14.98 36.58
N ASP A 549 6.34 15.37 37.23
CA ASP A 549 6.31 16.12 38.50
C ASP A 549 6.32 17.66 38.34
N GLN A 550 6.13 18.21 37.13
CA GLN A 550 6.19 19.67 36.89
C GLN A 550 4.96 20.30 36.21
N ASP A 551 3.76 19.75 36.43
CA ASP A 551 2.49 20.47 36.19
C ASP A 551 1.80 20.85 37.53
N ASN A 552 2.54 21.54 38.40
CA ASN A 552 2.00 22.27 39.55
C ASN A 552 2.97 23.39 39.95
N ASP A 553 3.05 24.44 39.12
CA ASP A 553 3.19 25.83 39.57
C ASP A 553 2.77 26.82 38.46
#